data_AF-A0A2P7TF70-F1
#
_entry.id   AF-A0A2P7TF70-F1
#
_cell.length_a   1.000
_cell.length_b   1.000
_cell.length_c   1.000
_cell.angle_alpha   90.00
_cell.angle_beta   90.00
_cell.angle_gamma   90.00
#
_symmetry.space_group_name_H-M   'P 1'
#
loop_
_entity.id
_entity.type
_entity.pdbx_description
1 polymer ?
#
loop_
_entity_poly.entity_id
_entity_poly.type
_entity_poly.pdbx_seq_one_letter_code
_entity_poly.pdbx_strand_id
1 'polypeptide(L)'
;MQLLLFALAPAAAVIWYIYGRDKYEKEPLRLLVLSFFLGVVSIFPAIFGSMLGEQFGFNISDNIFITFAHAFIAVALSEEFAKFLFLRYVMFNRKEFNEPFDGIIYAVMVGMGFAAFENIMYVAEGGYHTAVLRAFTAVPAHAAFGVIMGYFVGLAKFNPQNRQRLLLTGLFWAVVAHGAYDFFLMQQNYELLGLMAFLVLIASIKISRQVIAIHQNASPFNPKNNHLLAENETTQHSNITPKLSIREDQSADTSANNTDPSTTLPPTDDDGKWGG
;
A
#
# COMPACT_ATOMS: atom_id res chain seq x y z
N MET A 1 -32.54 -8.14 -15.15
CA MET A 1 -32.25 -8.52 -13.75
C MET A 1 -31.06 -9.47 -13.63
N GLN A 2 -31.00 -10.61 -14.32
CA GLN A 2 -29.87 -11.55 -14.23
C GLN A 2 -28.49 -10.90 -14.55
N LEU A 3 -28.36 -10.16 -15.65
CA LEU A 3 -27.10 -9.47 -16.02
C LEU A 3 -26.55 -8.55 -14.91
N LEU A 4 -27.42 -7.85 -14.16
CA LEU A 4 -27.01 -7.00 -13.04
C LEU A 4 -26.38 -7.81 -11.90
N LEU A 5 -26.90 -9.02 -11.63
CA LEU A 5 -26.31 -9.92 -10.64
C LEU A 5 -24.92 -10.39 -11.10
N PHE A 6 -24.76 -10.76 -12.38
CA PHE A 6 -23.46 -11.14 -12.93
C PHE A 6 -22.45 -9.97 -12.95
N ALA A 7 -22.91 -8.73 -13.16
CA ALA A 7 -22.05 -7.54 -13.10
C ALA A 7 -21.56 -7.24 -11.68
N LEU A 8 -22.42 -7.40 -10.66
CA LEU A 8 -22.11 -7.09 -9.25
C LEU A 8 -21.44 -8.22 -8.47
N ALA A 9 -21.72 -9.48 -8.81
CA ALA A 9 -21.17 -10.66 -8.13
C ALA A 9 -19.63 -10.67 -7.97
N PRO A 10 -18.79 -10.38 -8.99
CA PRO A 10 -17.33 -10.41 -8.81
C PRO A 10 -16.83 -9.33 -7.85
N ALA A 11 -17.42 -8.12 -7.88
CA ALA A 11 -17.06 -7.06 -6.94
C ALA A 11 -17.46 -7.44 -5.51
N ALA A 12 -18.66 -8.00 -5.31
CA ALA A 12 -19.10 -8.51 -4.02
C ALA A 12 -18.20 -9.65 -3.49
N ALA A 13 -17.72 -10.54 -4.35
CA ALA A 13 -16.80 -11.61 -3.99
C ALA A 13 -15.42 -11.08 -3.55
N VAL A 14 -14.89 -10.05 -4.22
CA VAL A 14 -13.64 -9.38 -3.80
C VAL A 14 -13.83 -8.64 -2.48
N ILE A 15 -14.94 -7.92 -2.29
CA ILE A 15 -15.27 -7.24 -1.03
C ILE A 15 -15.33 -8.24 0.13
N TRP A 16 -16.02 -9.37 -0.06
CA TRP A 16 -16.08 -10.44 0.93
C TRP A 16 -14.70 -11.04 1.22
N TYR A 17 -13.87 -11.26 0.19
CA TYR A 17 -12.50 -11.74 0.35
C TYR A 17 -11.66 -10.75 1.17
N ILE A 18 -11.62 -9.46 0.82
CA ILE A 18 -10.74 -8.48 1.51
C ILE A 18 -11.22 -8.21 2.95
N TYR A 19 -12.52 -8.19 3.21
CA TYR A 19 -13.08 -8.12 4.57
C TYR A 19 -12.78 -9.38 5.40
N GLY A 20 -12.62 -10.55 4.76
CA GLY A 20 -12.10 -11.76 5.38
C GLY A 20 -10.58 -11.77 5.59
N ARG A 21 -9.83 -10.85 4.95
CA ARG A 21 -8.41 -10.60 5.22
C ARG A 21 -8.22 -9.64 6.39
N ASP A 22 -9.24 -8.89 6.76
CA ASP A 22 -9.19 -8.04 7.93
C ASP A 22 -9.26 -8.89 9.21
N LYS A 23 -8.17 -8.87 9.99
CA LYS A 23 -7.84 -9.89 11.00
C LYS A 23 -7.76 -9.38 12.44
N TYR A 24 -7.30 -8.14 12.63
CA TYR A 24 -6.84 -7.68 13.94
C TYR A 24 -7.67 -6.52 14.49
N GLU A 25 -7.97 -5.51 13.67
CA GLU A 25 -8.90 -4.42 13.97
C GLU A 25 -9.87 -4.35 12.79
N LYS A 26 -11.18 -4.60 13.02
CA LYS A 26 -12.14 -4.68 11.93
C LYS A 26 -12.76 -3.33 11.58
N GLU A 27 -12.45 -2.88 10.38
CA GLU A 27 -12.98 -1.64 9.81
C GLU A 27 -14.52 -1.56 9.88
N PRO A 28 -15.10 -0.48 10.45
CA PRO A 28 -16.55 -0.35 10.58
C PRO A 28 -17.23 -0.31 9.21
N LEU A 29 -18.26 -1.15 9.04
CA LEU A 29 -19.03 -1.31 7.80
C LEU A 29 -19.48 0.02 7.15
N ARG A 30 -19.74 1.06 7.96
CA ARG A 30 -20.10 2.41 7.47
C ARG A 30 -19.00 3.04 6.61
N LEU A 31 -17.73 2.84 6.96
CA LEU A 31 -16.59 3.35 6.19
C LEU A 31 -16.29 2.50 4.95
N LEU A 32 -16.51 1.19 5.02
CA LEU A 32 -16.42 0.30 3.86
C LEU A 32 -17.49 0.65 2.80
N VAL A 33 -18.74 0.84 3.24
CA VAL A 33 -19.84 1.30 2.37
C VAL A 33 -19.59 2.70 1.84
N LEU A 34 -19.09 3.64 2.66
CA LEU A 34 -18.69 4.97 2.19
C LEU A 34 -17.63 4.85 1.09
N SER A 35 -16.54 4.12 1.34
CA SER A 35 -15.45 3.92 0.39
C SER A 35 -15.94 3.32 -0.94
N PHE A 36 -16.85 2.35 -0.90
CA PHE A 36 -17.52 1.82 -2.09
C PHE A 36 -18.26 2.92 -2.88
N PHE A 37 -19.10 3.72 -2.22
CA PHE A 37 -19.80 4.80 -2.92
C PHE A 37 -18.87 5.92 -3.41
N LEU A 38 -17.76 6.21 -2.72
CA LEU A 38 -16.72 7.11 -3.23
C LEU A 38 -16.09 6.57 -4.53
N GLY A 39 -15.94 5.25 -4.65
CA GLY A 39 -15.53 4.57 -5.89
C GLY A 39 -16.53 4.71 -7.03
N VAL A 40 -17.82 4.58 -6.75
CA VAL A 40 -18.88 4.84 -7.75
C VAL A 40 -18.84 6.30 -8.22
N VAL A 41 -18.65 7.25 -7.29
CA VAL A 41 -18.56 8.69 -7.61
C VAL A 41 -17.25 9.04 -8.35
N SER A 42 -16.16 8.30 -8.15
CA SER A 42 -14.89 8.58 -8.83
C SER A 42 -14.89 8.28 -10.33
N ILE A 43 -15.92 7.62 -10.86
CA ILE A 43 -16.13 7.46 -12.31
C ILE A 43 -16.37 8.79 -13.02
N PHE A 44 -17.10 9.74 -12.43
CA PHE A 44 -17.40 11.01 -13.09
C PHE A 44 -16.14 11.84 -13.44
N PRO A 45 -15.21 12.11 -12.50
CA PRO A 45 -13.94 12.78 -12.85
C PRO A 45 -13.02 11.90 -13.70
N ALA A 46 -13.10 10.56 -13.63
CA ALA A 46 -12.32 9.67 -14.48
C ALA A 46 -12.75 9.76 -15.97
N ILE A 47 -14.06 9.70 -16.25
CA ILE A 47 -14.63 9.90 -17.59
C ILE A 47 -14.25 11.29 -18.12
N PHE A 48 -14.33 12.33 -17.29
CA PHE A 48 -13.89 13.67 -17.70
C PHE A 48 -12.40 13.70 -18.07
N GLY A 49 -11.55 13.01 -17.32
CA GLY A 49 -10.13 12.88 -17.64
C GLY A 49 -9.86 12.11 -18.94
N SER A 50 -10.55 11.00 -19.19
CA SER A 50 -10.40 10.22 -20.44
C SER A 50 -10.87 11.01 -21.66
N MET A 51 -12.03 11.67 -21.58
CA MET A 51 -12.54 12.55 -22.64
C MET A 51 -11.59 13.72 -22.95
N LEU A 52 -10.91 14.29 -21.95
CA LEU A 52 -9.86 15.28 -22.18
C LEU A 52 -8.65 14.67 -22.91
N GLY A 53 -8.21 13.46 -22.52
CA GLY A 53 -7.13 12.74 -23.21
C GLY A 53 -7.45 12.48 -24.69
N GLU A 54 -8.66 12.02 -24.97
CA GLU A 54 -9.18 11.81 -26.33
C GLU A 54 -9.18 13.12 -27.15
N GLN A 55 -9.57 14.25 -26.55
CA GLN A 55 -9.51 15.58 -27.19
C GLN A 55 -8.08 16.05 -27.49
N PHE A 56 -7.08 15.63 -26.70
CA PHE A 56 -5.66 15.84 -27.02
C PHE A 56 -5.10 14.86 -28.06
N GLY A 57 -5.95 14.00 -28.63
CA GLY A 57 -5.58 13.04 -29.68
C GLY A 57 -5.17 11.66 -29.15
N PHE A 58 -5.21 11.42 -27.83
CA PHE A 58 -4.93 10.11 -27.25
C PHE A 58 -6.16 9.21 -27.39
N ASN A 59 -6.35 8.64 -28.58
CA ASN A 59 -7.45 7.73 -28.90
C ASN A 59 -6.90 6.33 -29.23
N ILE A 60 -7.73 5.29 -29.10
CA ILE A 60 -7.37 3.96 -29.61
C ILE A 60 -7.11 4.07 -31.12
N SER A 61 -5.93 3.62 -31.56
CA SER A 61 -5.54 3.67 -32.96
C SER A 61 -4.51 2.60 -33.31
N ASP A 62 -4.23 2.46 -34.61
CA ASP A 62 -3.18 1.58 -35.13
C ASP A 62 -1.77 1.96 -34.66
N ASN A 63 -1.56 3.22 -34.24
CA ASN A 63 -0.28 3.70 -33.75
C ASN A 63 -0.09 3.30 -32.29
N ILE A 64 0.83 2.37 -32.05
CA ILE A 64 1.19 1.86 -30.73
C ILE A 64 1.52 2.94 -29.69
N PHE A 65 2.11 4.07 -30.09
CA PHE A 65 2.43 5.18 -29.18
C PHE A 65 1.20 5.99 -28.77
N ILE A 66 0.21 6.14 -29.67
CA ILE A 66 -1.04 6.82 -29.37
C ILE A 66 -1.91 5.92 -28.47
N THR A 67 -1.97 4.61 -28.77
CA THR A 67 -2.67 3.63 -27.91
C THR A 67 -1.99 3.47 -26.54
N PHE A 68 -0.66 3.61 -26.45
CA PHE A 68 0.05 3.75 -25.18
C PHE A 68 -0.38 5.01 -24.41
N ALA A 69 -0.44 6.17 -25.08
CA ALA A 69 -0.90 7.40 -24.45
C ALA A 69 -2.37 7.32 -24.00
N HIS A 70 -3.25 6.69 -24.79
CA HIS A 70 -4.64 6.43 -24.41
C HIS A 70 -4.70 5.55 -23.14
N ALA A 71 -4.07 4.38 -23.15
CA ALA A 71 -4.13 3.46 -22.02
C ALA A 71 -3.52 4.03 -20.73
N PHE A 72 -2.33 4.64 -20.79
CA PHE A 72 -1.64 5.14 -19.60
C PHE A 72 -2.11 6.53 -19.15
N ILE A 73 -2.39 7.46 -20.07
CA ILE A 73 -2.66 8.88 -19.76
C ILE A 73 -4.15 9.20 -19.79
N ALA A 74 -4.88 8.76 -20.83
CA ALA A 74 -6.32 9.04 -20.91
C ALA A 74 -7.12 8.18 -19.92
N VAL A 75 -6.89 6.86 -19.90
CA VAL A 75 -7.66 5.93 -19.05
C VAL A 75 -7.02 5.75 -17.67
N ALA A 76 -5.90 5.01 -17.56
CA ALA A 76 -5.38 4.56 -16.27
C ALA A 76 -5.00 5.71 -15.31
N LEU A 77 -4.39 6.79 -15.82
CA LEU A 77 -4.09 7.97 -15.00
C LEU A 77 -5.38 8.63 -14.49
N SER A 78 -6.37 8.86 -15.35
CA SER A 78 -7.64 9.49 -14.96
C SER A 78 -8.39 8.67 -13.92
N GLU A 79 -8.47 7.35 -14.12
CA GLU A 79 -9.12 6.43 -13.20
C GLU A 79 -8.42 6.34 -11.84
N GLU A 80 -7.14 6.01 -11.82
CA GLU A 80 -6.41 5.80 -10.57
C GLU A 80 -6.21 7.12 -9.83
N PHE A 81 -6.06 8.25 -10.54
CA PHE A 81 -6.04 9.57 -9.90
C PHE A 81 -7.40 9.90 -9.27
N ALA A 82 -8.52 9.65 -9.96
CA ALA A 82 -9.84 9.87 -9.40
C ALA A 82 -10.09 9.01 -8.14
N LYS A 83 -9.79 7.71 -8.19
CA LYS A 83 -9.85 6.79 -7.04
C LYS A 83 -8.95 7.29 -5.89
N PHE A 84 -7.72 7.70 -6.22
CA PHE A 84 -6.74 8.24 -5.27
C PHE A 84 -7.22 9.53 -4.58
N LEU A 85 -7.88 10.46 -5.29
CA LEU A 85 -8.38 11.70 -4.69
C LEU A 85 -9.34 11.40 -3.51
N PHE A 86 -10.32 10.52 -3.71
CA PHE A 86 -11.26 10.18 -2.64
C PHE A 86 -10.60 9.43 -1.49
N LEU A 87 -9.72 8.48 -1.78
CA LEU A 87 -8.92 7.78 -0.77
C LEU A 87 -8.07 8.78 0.04
N ARG A 88 -7.37 9.70 -0.63
CA ARG A 88 -6.44 10.66 -0.04
C ARG A 88 -7.11 11.78 0.76
N TYR A 89 -8.25 12.28 0.32
CA TYR A 89 -8.89 13.45 0.95
C TYR A 89 -10.03 13.07 1.90
N VAL A 90 -10.75 11.96 1.68
CA VAL A 90 -11.89 11.54 2.52
C VAL A 90 -11.53 10.45 3.53
N MET A 91 -10.73 9.45 3.14
CA MET A 91 -10.43 8.28 3.99
C MET A 91 -9.12 8.43 4.78
N PHE A 92 -8.06 8.96 4.16
CA PHE A 92 -6.74 9.11 4.80
C PHE A 92 -6.75 9.86 6.14
N ASN A 93 -7.65 10.83 6.30
CA ASN A 93 -7.76 11.66 7.50
C ASN A 93 -8.70 11.10 8.58
N ARG A 94 -9.30 9.91 8.37
CA ARG A 94 -10.13 9.22 9.36
C ARG A 94 -9.29 8.75 10.56
N LYS A 95 -9.95 8.60 11.71
CA LYS A 95 -9.33 8.14 12.96
C LYS A 95 -9.25 6.61 13.01
N GLU A 96 -10.21 6.00 12.34
CA GLU A 96 -10.40 4.58 12.12
C GLU A 96 -9.26 4.00 11.27
N PHE A 97 -8.74 4.78 10.31
CA PHE A 97 -7.45 4.48 9.66
C PHE A 97 -6.32 4.56 10.70
N ASN A 98 -6.02 3.42 11.33
CA ASN A 98 -5.17 3.27 12.51
C ASN A 98 -4.10 2.16 12.35
N GLU A 99 -4.18 1.32 11.30
CA GLU A 99 -3.13 0.41 10.87
C GLU A 99 -2.78 0.51 9.37
N PRO A 100 -1.62 -0.03 8.92
CA PRO A 100 -1.25 0.04 7.50
C PRO A 100 -2.23 -0.70 6.57
N PHE A 101 -2.93 -1.73 7.05
CA PHE A 101 -3.81 -2.56 6.24
C PHE A 101 -5.08 -1.83 5.81
N ASP A 102 -5.60 -0.88 6.59
CA ASP A 102 -6.78 -0.05 6.26
C ASP A 102 -6.59 0.71 4.94
N GLY A 103 -5.36 1.13 4.67
CA GLY A 103 -4.99 1.75 3.39
C GLY A 103 -5.29 0.83 2.21
N ILE A 104 -5.03 -0.48 2.36
CA ILE A 104 -5.39 -1.52 1.38
C ILE A 104 -6.91 -1.74 1.37
N ILE A 105 -7.56 -1.90 2.52
CA ILE A 105 -9.01 -2.13 2.60
C ILE A 105 -9.77 -0.99 1.91
N TYR A 106 -9.57 0.26 2.31
CA TYR A 106 -10.26 1.41 1.73
C TYR A 106 -9.97 1.58 0.24
N ALA A 107 -8.72 1.40 -0.20
CA ALA A 107 -8.37 1.49 -1.61
C ALA A 107 -9.05 0.40 -2.45
N VAL A 108 -9.13 -0.83 -1.95
CA VAL A 108 -9.89 -1.92 -2.58
C VAL A 108 -11.38 -1.63 -2.58
N MET A 109 -11.95 -1.09 -1.50
CA MET A 109 -13.38 -0.72 -1.47
C MET A 109 -13.71 0.38 -2.49
N VAL A 110 -12.87 1.41 -2.62
CA VAL A 110 -12.99 2.43 -3.68
C VAL A 110 -12.85 1.79 -5.07
N GLY A 111 -11.84 0.94 -5.27
CA GLY A 111 -11.65 0.20 -6.53
C GLY A 111 -12.84 -0.69 -6.89
N MET A 112 -13.48 -1.34 -5.91
CA MET A 112 -14.67 -2.18 -6.13
C MET A 112 -15.94 -1.38 -6.37
N GLY A 113 -16.07 -0.19 -5.80
CA GLY A 113 -17.12 0.75 -6.16
C GLY A 113 -17.06 1.18 -7.62
N PHE A 114 -15.86 1.56 -8.06
CA PHE A 114 -15.59 1.91 -9.46
C PHE A 114 -15.85 0.71 -10.37
N ALA A 115 -15.19 -0.42 -10.10
CA ALA A 115 -15.29 -1.63 -10.91
C ALA A 115 -16.74 -2.16 -11.00
N ALA A 116 -17.56 -2.02 -9.95
CA ALA A 116 -18.95 -2.46 -9.97
C ALA A 116 -19.80 -1.65 -10.95
N PHE A 117 -19.73 -0.32 -10.92
CA PHE A 117 -20.49 0.54 -11.83
C PHE A 117 -19.96 0.46 -13.26
N GLU A 118 -18.64 0.48 -13.45
CA GLU A 118 -18.00 0.32 -14.76
C GLU A 118 -18.37 -1.06 -15.37
N ASN A 119 -18.34 -2.14 -14.58
CA ASN A 119 -18.79 -3.46 -15.04
C ASN A 119 -20.29 -3.51 -15.37
N ILE A 120 -21.15 -2.73 -14.70
CA ILE A 120 -22.57 -2.62 -15.09
C ILE A 120 -22.71 -2.02 -16.50
N MET A 121 -21.96 -0.96 -16.82
CA MET A 121 -21.97 -0.32 -18.14
C MET A 121 -21.56 -1.34 -19.23
N TYR A 122 -20.37 -1.93 -19.10
CA TYR A 122 -19.86 -2.91 -20.06
C TYR A 122 -20.75 -4.17 -20.21
N VAL A 123 -21.40 -4.62 -19.13
CA VAL A 123 -22.31 -5.78 -19.17
C VAL A 123 -23.68 -5.44 -19.73
N ALA A 124 -24.15 -4.19 -19.60
CA ALA A 124 -25.37 -3.74 -20.25
C ALA A 124 -25.24 -3.76 -21.79
N GLU A 125 -24.06 -3.44 -22.30
CA GLU A 125 -23.75 -3.44 -23.73
C GLU A 125 -23.35 -4.84 -24.26
N GLY A 126 -22.41 -5.51 -23.58
CA GLY A 126 -21.81 -6.78 -24.04
C GLY A 126 -22.45 -8.07 -23.50
N GLY A 127 -23.43 -7.96 -22.60
CA GLY A 127 -24.18 -9.09 -22.06
C GLY A 127 -23.35 -10.11 -21.28
N TYR A 128 -23.80 -11.38 -21.30
CA TYR A 128 -23.24 -12.45 -20.46
C TYR A 128 -21.77 -12.78 -20.73
N HIS A 129 -21.33 -12.72 -21.99
CA HIS A 129 -19.95 -13.02 -22.36
C HIS A 129 -18.98 -12.01 -21.71
N THR A 130 -19.28 -10.72 -21.87
CA THR A 130 -18.53 -9.63 -21.22
C THR A 130 -18.57 -9.73 -19.71
N ALA A 131 -19.71 -10.11 -19.12
CA ALA A 131 -19.83 -10.30 -17.67
C ALA A 131 -18.92 -11.41 -17.13
N VAL A 132 -18.86 -12.57 -17.81
CA VAL A 132 -17.99 -13.67 -17.42
C VAL A 132 -16.52 -13.30 -17.57
N LEU A 133 -16.12 -12.69 -18.70
CA LEU A 133 -14.73 -12.26 -18.89
C LEU A 133 -14.29 -11.25 -17.82
N ARG A 134 -15.03 -10.15 -17.65
CA ARG A 134 -14.68 -9.08 -16.71
C ARG A 134 -14.70 -9.54 -15.25
N ALA A 135 -15.50 -10.55 -14.90
CA ALA A 135 -15.49 -11.17 -13.58
C ALA A 135 -14.15 -11.85 -13.22
N PHE A 136 -13.41 -12.36 -14.21
CA PHE A 136 -12.10 -12.99 -14.00
C PHE A 136 -10.91 -12.10 -14.39
N THR A 137 -11.13 -11.03 -15.16
CA THR A 137 -10.07 -10.12 -15.63
C THR A 137 -10.15 -8.73 -14.99
N ALA A 138 -11.02 -7.85 -15.48
CA ALA A 138 -11.06 -6.43 -15.12
C ALA A 138 -11.40 -6.19 -13.64
N VAL A 139 -12.36 -6.91 -13.06
CA VAL A 139 -12.75 -6.70 -11.65
C VAL A 139 -11.62 -7.15 -10.70
N PRO A 140 -10.98 -8.33 -10.87
CA PRO A 140 -9.74 -8.66 -10.15
C PRO A 140 -8.57 -7.71 -10.42
N ALA A 141 -8.47 -7.10 -11.61
CA ALA A 141 -7.44 -6.12 -11.93
C ALA A 141 -7.58 -4.85 -11.08
N HIS A 142 -8.77 -4.22 -11.07
CA HIS A 142 -9.08 -3.06 -10.20
C HIS A 142 -8.82 -3.36 -8.72
N ALA A 143 -9.10 -4.58 -8.26
CA ALA A 143 -8.78 -5.00 -6.91
C ALA A 143 -7.27 -4.97 -6.65
N ALA A 144 -6.47 -5.53 -7.56
CA ALA A 144 -5.02 -5.56 -7.44
C ALA A 144 -4.38 -4.15 -7.52
N PHE A 145 -4.88 -3.28 -8.39
CA PHE A 145 -4.42 -1.88 -8.48
C PHE A 145 -4.76 -1.10 -7.19
N GLY A 146 -5.97 -1.31 -6.65
CA GLY A 146 -6.36 -0.80 -5.34
C GLY A 146 -5.46 -1.30 -4.21
N VAL A 147 -5.07 -2.58 -4.18
CA VAL A 147 -4.11 -3.11 -3.20
C VAL A 147 -2.73 -2.44 -3.34
N ILE A 148 -2.22 -2.27 -4.56
CA ILE A 148 -0.93 -1.62 -4.82
C ILE A 148 -0.95 -0.17 -4.34
N MET A 149 -1.98 0.60 -4.70
CA MET A 149 -2.14 1.98 -4.24
C MET A 149 -2.27 2.05 -2.72
N GLY A 150 -3.15 1.21 -2.16
CA GLY A 150 -3.48 1.16 -0.75
C GLY A 150 -2.31 0.76 0.15
N TYR A 151 -1.40 -0.09 -0.33
CA TYR A 151 -0.14 -0.41 0.35
C TYR A 151 0.69 0.86 0.60
N PHE A 152 1.00 1.61 -0.45
CA PHE A 152 1.80 2.83 -0.30
C PHE A 152 1.06 3.94 0.45
N VAL A 153 -0.27 4.04 0.32
CA VAL A 153 -1.11 4.98 1.09
C VAL A 153 -1.11 4.63 2.57
N GLY A 154 -1.19 3.35 2.93
CA GLY A 154 -1.03 2.85 4.29
C GLY A 154 0.33 3.24 4.88
N LEU A 155 1.43 2.98 4.16
CA LEU A 155 2.76 3.43 4.59
C LEU A 155 2.84 4.96 4.77
N ALA A 156 2.20 5.74 3.89
CA ALA A 156 2.21 7.20 3.95
C ALA A 156 1.46 7.80 5.14
N LYS A 157 0.47 7.08 5.70
CA LYS A 157 -0.24 7.46 6.92
C LYS A 157 0.73 7.53 8.11
N PHE A 158 1.51 6.46 8.29
CA PHE A 158 2.41 6.27 9.44
C PHE A 158 3.86 6.76 9.23
N ASN A 159 4.22 7.23 8.03
CA ASN A 159 5.52 7.84 7.73
C ASN A 159 5.36 9.32 7.29
N PRO A 160 5.20 10.28 8.22
CA PRO A 160 5.02 11.70 7.89
C PRO A 160 6.14 12.28 7.03
N GLN A 161 7.39 11.87 7.27
CA GLN A 161 8.59 12.38 6.59
C GLN A 161 8.60 12.05 5.10
N ASN A 162 8.14 10.85 4.72
CA ASN A 162 8.10 10.40 3.32
C ASN A 162 6.67 10.42 2.73
N ARG A 163 5.68 10.96 3.45
CA ARG A 163 4.25 10.86 3.12
C ARG A 163 3.94 11.18 1.67
N GLN A 164 4.37 12.34 1.17
CA GLN A 164 4.04 12.75 -0.20
C GLN A 164 4.71 11.85 -1.25
N ARG A 165 5.97 11.45 -1.02
CA ARG A 165 6.69 10.51 -1.88
C ARG A 165 5.96 9.16 -1.94
N LEU A 166 5.54 8.62 -0.79
CA LEU A 166 4.82 7.35 -0.71
C LEU A 166 3.45 7.42 -1.41
N LEU A 167 2.67 8.48 -1.17
CA LEU A 167 1.39 8.71 -1.85
C LEU A 167 1.54 8.74 -3.38
N LEU A 168 2.51 9.51 -3.89
CA LEU A 168 2.79 9.58 -5.33
C LEU A 168 3.33 8.26 -5.88
N THR A 169 4.11 7.51 -5.10
CA THR A 169 4.59 6.17 -5.47
C THR A 169 3.43 5.17 -5.59
N GLY A 170 2.44 5.26 -4.70
CA GLY A 170 1.21 4.44 -4.76
C GLY A 170 0.37 4.71 -5.99
N LEU A 171 0.10 5.98 -6.28
CA LEU A 171 -0.59 6.40 -7.49
C LEU A 171 0.19 5.95 -8.74
N PHE A 172 1.51 6.21 -8.80
CA PHE A 172 2.35 5.84 -9.93
C PHE A 172 2.30 4.33 -10.24
N TRP A 173 2.48 3.46 -9.24
CA TRP A 173 2.45 2.02 -9.49
C TRP A 173 1.06 1.47 -9.82
N ALA A 174 -0.01 2.09 -9.32
CA ALA A 174 -1.37 1.75 -9.74
C ALA A 174 -1.60 2.13 -11.21
N VAL A 175 -1.24 3.35 -11.62
CA VAL A 175 -1.32 3.81 -13.02
C VAL A 175 -0.47 2.95 -13.95
N VAL A 176 0.74 2.56 -13.53
CA VAL A 176 1.61 1.69 -14.34
C VAL A 176 1.03 0.29 -14.51
N ALA A 177 0.51 -0.32 -13.44
CA ALA A 177 -0.08 -1.67 -13.51
C ALA A 177 -1.38 -1.67 -14.33
N HIS A 178 -2.22 -0.64 -14.16
CA HIS A 178 -3.48 -0.48 -14.88
C HIS A 178 -3.23 -0.13 -16.36
N GLY A 179 -2.42 0.88 -16.65
CA GLY A 179 -2.09 1.28 -18.02
C GLY A 179 -1.40 0.15 -18.80
N ALA A 180 -0.58 -0.69 -18.16
CA ALA A 180 -0.01 -1.87 -18.80
C ALA A 180 -1.06 -2.94 -19.13
N TYR A 181 -2.02 -3.18 -18.23
CA TYR A 181 -3.12 -4.12 -18.47
C TYR A 181 -3.98 -3.67 -19.67
N ASP A 182 -4.40 -2.40 -19.67
CA ASP A 182 -5.21 -1.81 -20.74
C ASP A 182 -4.45 -1.72 -22.06
N PHE A 183 -3.20 -1.26 -22.04
CA PHE A 183 -2.37 -1.15 -23.24
C PHE A 183 -2.27 -2.46 -24.00
N PHE A 184 -2.11 -3.58 -23.29
CA PHE A 184 -2.06 -4.90 -23.92
C PHE A 184 -3.41 -5.39 -24.45
N LEU A 185 -4.53 -5.02 -23.81
CA LEU A 185 -5.88 -5.34 -24.30
C LEU A 185 -6.32 -4.49 -25.51
N MET A 186 -5.85 -3.24 -25.60
CA MET A 186 -6.31 -2.28 -26.63
C MET A 186 -5.58 -2.40 -27.99
N GLN A 187 -4.63 -3.35 -28.14
CA GLN A 187 -3.85 -3.51 -29.38
C GLN A 187 -4.70 -4.05 -30.54
N GLN A 188 -4.93 -3.22 -31.57
CA GLN A 188 -5.63 -3.63 -32.79
C GLN A 188 -4.76 -4.49 -33.72
N ASN A 189 -3.52 -4.06 -33.99
CA ASN A 189 -2.63 -4.73 -34.96
C ASN A 189 -1.94 -6.00 -34.42
N TYR A 190 -2.04 -6.27 -33.12
CA TYR A 190 -1.26 -7.30 -32.44
C TYR A 190 -2.10 -8.02 -31.37
N GLU A 191 -3.24 -8.59 -31.74
CA GLU A 191 -4.19 -9.24 -30.80
C GLU A 191 -3.54 -10.21 -29.79
N LEU A 192 -2.47 -10.90 -30.19
CA LEU A 192 -1.72 -11.82 -29.31
C LEU A 192 -1.06 -11.12 -28.10
N LEU A 193 -0.81 -9.81 -28.16
CA LEU A 193 -0.39 -9.01 -27.01
C LEU A 193 -1.45 -8.98 -25.91
N GLY A 194 -2.74 -9.22 -26.21
CA GLY A 194 -3.78 -9.39 -25.20
C GLY A 194 -3.47 -10.49 -24.18
N LEU A 195 -2.66 -11.49 -24.53
CA LEU A 195 -2.17 -12.49 -23.58
C LEU A 195 -1.26 -11.90 -22.50
N MET A 196 -0.55 -10.80 -22.79
CA MET A 196 0.29 -10.09 -21.81
C MET A 196 -0.54 -9.41 -20.72
N ALA A 197 -1.79 -9.00 -21.00
CA ALA A 197 -2.69 -8.46 -19.97
C ALA A 197 -2.97 -9.50 -18.86
N PHE A 198 -3.07 -10.78 -19.20
CA PHE A 198 -3.16 -11.86 -18.21
C PHE A 198 -1.88 -12.01 -17.38
N LEU A 199 -0.70 -11.79 -17.96
CA LEU A 199 0.56 -11.78 -17.22
C LEU A 199 0.64 -10.59 -16.26
N VAL A 200 0.24 -9.39 -16.69
CA VAL A 200 0.13 -8.19 -15.84
C VAL A 200 -0.85 -8.44 -14.69
N LEU A 201 -2.01 -9.03 -14.96
CA LEU A 201 -2.99 -9.40 -13.94
C LEU A 201 -2.42 -10.41 -12.92
N ILE A 202 -1.80 -11.50 -13.39
CA ILE A 202 -1.18 -12.51 -12.52
C ILE A 202 -0.05 -11.92 -11.68
N ALA A 203 0.78 -11.05 -12.26
CA ALA A 203 1.84 -10.34 -11.54
C ALA A 203 1.25 -9.42 -10.46
N SER A 204 0.25 -8.61 -10.83
CA SER A 204 -0.45 -7.69 -9.91
C SER A 204 -1.12 -8.43 -8.76
N ILE A 205 -1.75 -9.59 -9.01
CA ILE A 205 -2.33 -10.46 -7.96
C ILE A 205 -1.24 -11.06 -7.06
N LYS A 206 -0.10 -11.50 -7.61
CA LYS A 206 1.03 -12.03 -6.82
C LYS A 206 1.61 -10.95 -5.90
N ILE A 207 1.86 -9.75 -6.43
CA ILE A 207 2.31 -8.58 -5.67
C ILE A 207 1.28 -8.23 -4.59
N SER A 208 0.00 -8.16 -4.94
CA SER A 208 -1.10 -7.89 -4.01
C SER A 208 -1.10 -8.84 -2.82
N ARG A 209 -0.95 -10.15 -3.06
CA ARG A 209 -0.88 -11.16 -1.99
C ARG A 209 0.34 -10.98 -1.08
N GLN A 210 1.47 -10.55 -1.62
CA GLN A 210 2.67 -10.26 -0.84
C GLN A 210 2.49 -9.01 0.03
N VAL A 211 2.04 -7.88 -0.55
CA VAL A 211 1.90 -6.62 0.20
C VAL A 211 0.77 -6.66 1.24
N ILE A 212 -0.32 -7.40 0.97
CA ILE A 212 -1.34 -7.73 1.98
C ILE A 212 -0.69 -8.45 3.18
N ALA A 213 0.17 -9.45 2.94
CA ALA A 213 0.82 -10.18 4.02
C ALA A 213 1.81 -9.30 4.80
N ILE A 214 2.53 -8.39 4.13
CA ILE A 214 3.43 -7.41 4.76
C ILE A 214 2.63 -6.49 5.70
N HIS A 215 1.53 -5.89 5.23
CA HIS A 215 0.70 -5.01 6.05
C HIS A 215 0.00 -5.74 7.20
N GLN A 216 -0.52 -6.95 6.97
CA GLN A 216 -1.06 -7.79 8.05
C GLN A 216 -0.01 -8.08 9.12
N ASN A 217 1.24 -8.40 8.76
CA ASN A 217 2.30 -8.65 9.73
C ASN A 217 2.72 -7.36 10.48
N ALA A 218 2.70 -6.21 9.80
CA ALA A 218 3.05 -4.89 10.34
C ALA A 218 1.91 -4.22 11.16
N SER A 219 0.75 -4.87 11.29
CA SER A 219 -0.35 -4.40 12.15
C SER A 219 0.12 -4.17 13.59
N PRO A 220 -0.21 -3.03 14.23
CA PRO A 220 0.03 -2.81 15.65
C PRO A 220 -0.89 -3.66 16.54
N PHE A 221 -1.97 -4.22 15.99
CA PHE A 221 -2.92 -5.10 16.68
C PHE A 221 -2.57 -6.59 16.53
N ASN A 222 -1.52 -6.93 15.77
CA ASN A 222 -1.01 -8.29 15.64
C ASN A 222 -0.33 -8.75 16.95
N PRO A 223 -0.86 -9.77 17.67
CA PRO A 223 -0.35 -10.16 19.00
C PRO A 223 1.14 -10.52 19.04
N LYS A 224 1.71 -10.97 17.91
CA LYS A 224 3.15 -11.27 17.80
C LYS A 224 4.03 -10.04 18.02
N ASN A 225 3.55 -8.85 17.64
CA ASN A 225 4.32 -7.61 17.76
C ASN A 225 4.34 -7.13 19.23
N ASN A 226 3.30 -7.43 20.02
CA ASN A 226 3.22 -7.04 21.43
C ASN A 226 4.31 -7.74 22.29
N HIS A 227 4.62 -9.00 22.00
CA HIS A 227 5.70 -9.72 22.70
C HIS A 227 7.08 -9.12 22.42
N LEU A 228 7.34 -8.70 21.17
CA LEU A 228 8.59 -8.05 20.79
C LEU A 228 8.77 -6.69 21.48
N LEU A 229 7.68 -5.94 21.68
CA LEU A 229 7.72 -4.69 22.44
C LEU A 229 8.07 -4.95 23.91
N ALA A 230 7.41 -5.93 24.55
CA ALA A 230 7.67 -6.29 25.94
C ALA A 230 9.11 -6.82 26.18
N GLU A 231 9.65 -7.64 25.27
CA GLU A 231 11.05 -8.12 25.36
C GLU A 231 12.07 -6.97 25.21
N ASN A 232 11.81 -6.03 24.28
CA ASN A 232 12.66 -4.85 24.09
C ASN A 232 12.61 -3.91 25.31
N GLU A 233 11.42 -3.63 25.86
CA GLU A 233 11.27 -2.83 27.09
C GLU A 233 11.99 -3.48 28.28
N THR A 234 11.86 -4.80 28.44
CA THR A 234 12.54 -5.55 29.51
C THR A 234 14.06 -5.48 29.38
N THR A 235 14.58 -5.65 28.15
CA THR A 235 16.02 -5.57 27.84
C THR A 235 16.58 -4.15 28.03
N GLN A 236 15.78 -3.13 27.71
CA GLN A 236 16.15 -1.74 27.93
C GLN A 236 16.15 -1.40 29.43
N HIS A 237 15.20 -1.89 30.22
CA HIS A 237 15.17 -1.72 31.68
C HIS A 237 16.33 -2.44 32.39
N SER A 238 16.72 -3.64 31.95
CA SER A 238 17.86 -4.36 32.55
C SER A 238 19.18 -3.64 32.35
N ASN A 239 19.34 -2.88 31.26
CA ASN A 239 20.55 -2.13 30.95
C ASN A 239 20.64 -0.76 31.65
N ILE A 240 19.51 -0.26 32.20
CA ILE A 240 19.46 1.03 32.92
C ILE A 240 19.63 0.85 34.43
N THR A 241 19.41 -0.36 34.96
CA THR A 241 19.54 -0.64 36.40
C THR A 241 21.00 -0.89 36.79
N PRO A 242 21.66 -0.02 37.57
CA PRO A 242 23.03 -0.31 38.03
C PRO A 242 22.99 -1.52 38.95
N LYS A 243 23.89 -2.51 38.74
CA LYS A 243 24.10 -3.58 39.71
C LYS A 243 24.60 -2.96 41.03
N LEU A 244 23.68 -2.77 41.97
CA LEU A 244 23.99 -2.53 43.37
C LEU A 244 24.60 -3.81 43.96
N SER A 245 25.90 -4.00 43.74
CA SER A 245 26.70 -4.99 44.44
C SER A 245 26.84 -4.54 45.90
N ILE A 246 25.99 -5.06 46.77
CA ILE A 246 26.22 -4.98 48.21
C ILE A 246 27.52 -5.74 48.49
N ARG A 247 28.58 -5.00 48.85
CA ARG A 247 29.79 -5.60 49.41
C ARG A 247 29.50 -5.93 50.86
N GLU A 248 29.43 -7.22 51.18
CA GLU A 248 29.53 -7.68 52.56
C GLU A 248 30.95 -7.39 53.07
N ASP A 249 31.02 -6.77 54.25
CA ASP A 249 32.27 -6.47 54.94
C ASP A 249 32.76 -7.73 55.68
N GLN A 250 34.04 -8.09 55.50
CA GLN A 250 34.69 -9.15 56.26
C GLN A 250 36.03 -8.68 56.80
N SER A 251 36.09 -8.62 58.13
CA SER A 251 37.25 -8.25 58.94
C SER A 251 38.23 -9.40 59.17
N ALA A 252 39.50 -9.21 58.81
CA ALA A 252 40.71 -9.80 59.42
C ALA A 252 41.93 -9.16 58.73
N ASP A 253 42.69 -8.27 59.35
CA ASP A 253 43.81 -8.54 60.28
C ASP A 253 44.97 -9.37 59.67
N THR A 254 46.06 -8.71 59.26
CA THR A 254 47.41 -8.88 59.86
C THR A 254 48.53 -8.09 59.14
N SER A 255 49.35 -7.41 59.96
CA SER A 255 50.78 -7.06 59.84
C SER A 255 51.49 -6.81 58.48
N ALA A 256 51.95 -5.55 58.31
CA ALA A 256 53.35 -5.12 58.13
C ALA A 256 54.24 -5.59 56.93
N ASN A 257 54.78 -4.63 56.15
CA ASN A 257 56.12 -4.01 56.34
C ASN A 257 56.84 -3.60 55.01
N ASN A 258 57.53 -2.44 54.99
CA ASN A 258 58.60 -2.01 54.05
C ASN A 258 58.28 -1.89 52.52
N THR A 259 58.87 -1.00 51.70
CA THR A 259 59.89 0.08 51.87
C THR A 259 59.88 1.03 50.65
N ASP A 260 59.93 2.36 50.89
CA ASP A 260 60.72 3.46 50.24
C ASP A 260 60.92 3.58 48.68
N PRO A 261 61.41 4.72 48.11
CA PRO A 261 60.73 5.37 46.98
C PRO A 261 61.68 5.83 45.82
N SER A 262 61.28 6.86 45.06
CA SER A 262 61.99 7.54 43.95
C SER A 262 62.04 6.73 42.63
N THR A 263 61.90 7.25 41.41
CA THR A 263 61.98 8.61 40.79
C THR A 263 60.88 8.73 39.69
N THR A 264 60.66 9.80 38.89
CA THR A 264 61.33 11.11 38.65
C THR A 264 60.27 12.23 38.46
N LEU A 265 60.43 13.16 37.50
CA LEU A 265 59.56 14.31 37.17
C LEU A 265 59.48 14.52 35.60
N PRO A 266 58.65 15.45 35.06
CA PRO A 266 57.98 15.41 33.73
C PRO A 266 58.69 16.32 32.65
N PRO A 267 58.09 17.00 31.63
CA PRO A 267 56.69 17.10 31.10
C PRO A 267 56.56 17.16 29.54
N THR A 268 55.45 17.75 29.03
CA THR A 268 55.13 18.21 27.65
C THR A 268 54.76 17.15 26.61
N ASP A 269 53.94 17.39 25.58
CA ASP A 269 52.88 18.40 25.28
C ASP A 269 52.05 17.86 24.08
N ASP A 270 50.90 18.47 23.79
CA ASP A 270 50.48 19.00 22.47
C ASP A 270 48.98 18.81 22.16
N ASP A 271 48.35 19.89 21.69
CA ASP A 271 46.90 20.09 21.65
C ASP A 271 46.31 20.04 20.23
N GLY A 272 45.02 19.70 20.18
CA GLY A 272 44.25 19.36 18.99
C GLY A 272 44.28 20.30 17.77
N LYS A 273 44.14 19.66 16.59
CA LYS A 273 43.68 20.26 15.32
C LYS A 273 42.75 19.31 14.57
N TRP A 274 42.22 19.82 13.45
CA TRP A 274 41.12 19.36 12.56
C TRP A 274 39.77 19.92 13.01
N GLY A 275 39.06 20.77 12.25
CA GLY A 275 39.00 20.97 10.80
C GLY A 275 37.51 20.91 10.43
N GLY A 276 36.95 21.75 9.54
CA GLY A 276 37.56 22.53 8.47
C GLY A 276 36.76 22.26 7.21
#